data_AF-A0A9Q0GIQ0-F1
#
_entry.id   AF-A0A9Q0GIQ0-F1
#
_cell.length_a   1.000
_cell.length_b   1.000
_cell.length_c   1.000
_cell.angle_alpha   90.00
_cell.angle_beta   90.00
_cell.angle_gamma   90.00
#
_symmetry.space_group_name_H-M   'P 1'
#
loop_
_entity.id
_entity.type
_entity.pdbx_description
1 polymer ?
#
loop_
_entity_poly.entity_id
_entity_poly.type
_entity_poly.pdbx_seq_one_letter_code
_entity_poly.pdbx_strand_id
1 'polypeptide(L)'
;LVVELGLDSKLINHSSSNKKSKTLIPRIPQPYCSSLVHYTVLGLPSGEKGARLTEREISKAYKLKTLELHPDKRPDDRVTAHANFQKLRSSYETLIDPVARILFDASLRLLPNYWSTGVEDANTAPWPMRRRQEAEAKEQATKARKRAAEAKLRSPSRRIFVVSWDKVRKDYSEEELREFFTGFVVVEDIHMGWCCGRNKKSARVFMVASDD
;
A
#
# COMPACT_ATOMS: atom_id res chain seq x y z
N LEU A 1 65.52 -3.38 -12.48
CA LEU A 1 64.94 -2.20 -11.79
C LEU A 1 63.43 -2.33 -11.85
N VAL A 2 62.85 -3.08 -10.90
CA VAL A 2 61.41 -3.05 -10.63
C VAL A 2 61.33 -2.68 -9.16
N VAL A 3 60.95 -1.43 -8.90
CA VAL A 3 60.71 -0.94 -7.53
C VAL A 3 59.20 -1.01 -7.34
N GLU A 4 58.78 -2.01 -6.56
CA GLU A 4 57.52 -1.95 -5.84
C GLU A 4 57.58 -0.81 -4.84
N LEU A 5 56.56 0.05 -4.82
CA LEU A 5 56.15 0.72 -3.60
C LEU A 5 54.65 0.54 -3.46
N GLY A 6 54.30 -0.46 -2.66
CA GLY A 6 53.00 -0.56 -2.04
C GLY A 6 52.75 0.62 -1.10
N LEU A 7 51.48 1.00 -1.01
CA LEU A 7 50.93 1.59 0.20
C LEU A 7 49.64 0.85 0.51
N ASP A 8 49.77 -0.06 1.47
CA ASP A 8 48.66 -0.62 2.23
C ASP A 8 48.19 0.42 3.27
N SER A 9 46.88 0.57 3.41
CA SER A 9 46.20 0.60 4.72
C SER A 9 44.69 0.59 4.47
N LYS A 10 44.03 -0.56 4.64
CA LYS A 10 43.32 -0.94 5.88
C LYS A 10 42.41 0.21 6.33
N LEU A 11 41.08 0.10 6.28
CA LEU A 11 40.32 -0.76 7.20
C LEU A 11 38.79 -0.62 6.97
N ILE A 12 38.06 -1.65 7.42
CA ILE A 12 36.62 -1.67 7.77
C ILE A 12 35.65 -1.88 6.60
N ASN A 13 34.71 -2.83 6.58
CA ASN A 13 34.44 -4.07 7.31
C ASN A 13 33.27 -4.75 6.58
N HIS A 14 33.27 -6.07 6.62
CA HIS A 14 32.14 -7.01 6.65
C HIS A 14 30.88 -6.74 5.80
N SER A 15 30.71 -7.61 4.81
CA SER A 15 29.55 -8.49 4.66
C SER A 15 28.16 -7.85 4.67
N SER A 16 27.55 -7.72 3.49
CA SER A 16 26.26 -8.39 3.32
C SER A 16 25.92 -8.60 1.85
N SER A 17 25.76 -9.87 1.51
CA SER A 17 25.11 -10.38 0.32
C SER A 17 23.83 -9.60 -0.02
N ASN A 18 23.75 -9.08 -1.24
CA ASN A 18 22.48 -9.16 -1.97
C ASN A 18 22.72 -9.29 -3.47
N LYS A 19 23.10 -10.51 -3.88
CA LYS A 19 22.91 -10.97 -5.25
C LYS A 19 21.40 -11.10 -5.48
N LYS A 20 20.76 -10.04 -5.99
CA LYS A 20 19.51 -10.18 -6.76
C LYS A 20 19.70 -9.50 -8.11
N SER A 21 19.84 -10.37 -9.09
CA SER A 21 20.00 -10.13 -10.51
C SER A 21 19.06 -9.07 -11.05
N LYS A 22 19.68 -8.14 -11.78
CA LYS A 22 19.14 -7.30 -12.86
C LYS A 22 17.95 -7.95 -13.57
N THR A 23 16.73 -7.60 -13.16
CA THR A 23 15.63 -7.44 -14.12
C THR A 23 15.71 -6.02 -14.63
N LEU A 24 16.18 -5.85 -15.86
CA LEU A 24 16.25 -4.58 -16.59
C LEU A 24 14.83 -4.16 -16.97
N ILE A 25 14.00 -3.85 -15.99
CA ILE A 25 12.81 -3.05 -16.21
C ILE A 25 13.36 -1.64 -16.51
N PRO A 26 13.10 -1.05 -17.69
CA PRO A 26 13.46 0.35 -17.90
C PRO A 26 12.84 1.12 -16.75
N ARG A 27 13.66 1.84 -15.96
CA ARG A 27 13.13 2.77 -14.97
C ARG A 27 12.30 3.77 -15.75
N ILE A 28 10.99 3.54 -15.82
CA ILE A 28 10.02 4.51 -16.33
C ILE A 28 10.30 5.76 -15.49
N PRO A 29 10.71 6.88 -16.11
CA PRO A 29 10.95 8.12 -15.37
C PRO A 29 9.70 8.45 -14.57
N GLN A 30 9.87 8.80 -13.30
CA GLN A 30 8.74 8.95 -12.38
C GLN A 30 7.65 9.89 -12.95
N PRO A 31 6.36 9.52 -12.91
CA PRO A 31 5.27 10.31 -13.49
C PRO A 31 4.78 11.41 -12.52
N TYR A 32 5.70 12.13 -11.88
CA TYR A 32 5.39 13.29 -11.05
C TYR A 32 6.38 14.41 -11.35
N CYS A 33 6.20 15.04 -12.49
CA CYS A 33 6.65 16.40 -12.72
C CYS A 33 5.47 17.12 -13.37
N SER A 34 5.25 18.39 -13.07
CA SER A 34 4.18 19.18 -13.73
C SER A 34 4.48 19.46 -15.22
N SER A 35 5.27 18.59 -15.87
CA SER A 35 5.71 18.58 -17.26
C SER A 35 4.60 18.23 -18.24
N LEU A 36 3.42 17.86 -17.74
CA LEU A 36 2.33 17.39 -18.58
C LEU A 36 1.81 18.48 -19.54
N VAL A 37 2.24 19.74 -19.41
CA VAL A 37 1.84 20.77 -20.36
C VAL A 37 2.90 21.86 -20.62
N HIS A 38 4.12 21.48 -21.04
CA HIS A 38 5.21 22.41 -21.39
C HIS A 38 4.77 23.55 -22.33
N TYR A 39 3.94 23.27 -23.34
CA TYR A 39 3.40 24.29 -24.24
C TYR A 39 2.57 25.35 -23.50
N THR A 40 1.70 24.97 -22.55
CA THR A 40 0.86 25.95 -21.82
C THR A 40 1.65 26.82 -20.85
N VAL A 41 2.76 26.32 -20.29
CA VAL A 41 3.62 27.13 -19.42
C VAL A 41 4.22 28.31 -20.20
N LEU A 42 4.55 28.10 -21.47
CA LEU A 42 4.99 29.16 -22.38
C LEU A 42 3.84 30.00 -22.95
N GLY A 43 2.58 29.63 -22.69
CA GLY A 43 1.40 30.25 -23.29
C GLY A 43 1.19 29.90 -24.76
N LEU A 44 1.71 28.75 -25.19
CA LEU A 44 1.62 28.24 -26.57
C LEU A 44 0.50 27.20 -26.70
N PRO A 45 -0.14 27.08 -27.88
CA PRO A 45 -1.12 26.03 -28.11
C PRO A 45 -0.45 24.65 -28.13
N SER A 46 -1.07 23.68 -27.45
CA SER A 46 -0.64 22.27 -27.47
C SER A 46 -1.28 21.49 -28.62
N GLY A 47 -0.80 20.28 -28.91
CA GLY A 47 -1.33 19.38 -29.93
C GLY A 47 -0.75 19.63 -31.32
N GLU A 48 -1.56 19.46 -32.38
CA GLU A 48 -1.12 19.61 -33.78
C GLU A 48 -0.59 21.04 -34.07
N LYS A 49 -1.23 22.05 -33.48
CA LYS A 49 -0.76 23.45 -33.55
C LYS A 49 0.58 23.64 -32.85
N GLY A 50 0.79 22.93 -31.73
CA GLY A 50 2.04 22.94 -30.99
C GLY A 50 3.19 22.31 -31.77
N ALA A 51 2.96 21.19 -32.45
CA ALA A 51 3.96 20.52 -33.28
C ALA A 51 4.46 21.36 -34.47
N ARG A 52 3.62 22.28 -34.97
CA ARG A 52 3.95 23.19 -36.07
C ARG A 52 4.77 24.43 -35.65
N LEU A 53 4.93 24.69 -34.35
CA LEU A 53 5.66 25.86 -33.86
C LEU A 53 7.15 25.79 -34.19
N THR A 54 7.70 26.92 -34.61
CA THR A 54 9.13 27.06 -34.85
C THR A 54 9.90 27.41 -33.58
N GLU A 55 11.18 27.08 -33.55
CA GLU A 55 12.09 27.41 -32.43
C GLU A 55 12.09 28.92 -32.10
N ARG A 56 11.97 29.76 -33.13
CA ARG A 56 11.92 31.22 -32.99
C ARG A 56 10.68 31.68 -32.22
N GLU A 57 9.53 31.06 -32.47
CA GLU A 57 8.28 31.36 -31.77
C GLU A 57 8.33 30.91 -30.31
N ILE A 58 8.91 29.74 -30.06
CA ILE A 58 9.13 29.19 -28.71
C ILE A 58 10.05 30.13 -27.91
N SER A 59 11.16 30.56 -28.52
CA SER A 59 12.11 31.50 -27.93
C SER A 59 11.48 32.86 -27.62
N LYS A 60 10.61 33.35 -28.52
CA LYS A 60 9.87 34.59 -28.32
C LYS A 60 8.91 34.48 -27.13
N ALA A 61 8.14 33.40 -27.06
CA ALA A 61 7.20 33.15 -25.96
C ALA A 61 7.92 33.03 -24.61
N TYR A 62 9.05 32.33 -24.57
CA TYR A 62 9.89 32.22 -23.37
C TYR A 62 10.38 33.59 -22.88
N LYS A 63 10.89 34.44 -23.77
CA LYS A 63 11.35 35.80 -23.42
C LYS A 63 10.23 36.65 -22.81
N LEU A 64 9.03 36.61 -23.40
CA LEU A 64 7.87 37.33 -22.88
C LEU A 64 7.48 36.82 -21.48
N LYS A 65 7.37 35.50 -21.32
CA LYS A 65 7.01 34.87 -20.04
C LYS A 65 8.05 35.10 -18.95
N THR A 66 9.32 35.12 -19.31
CA THR A 66 10.43 35.40 -18.37
C THR A 66 10.29 36.80 -17.78
N LEU A 67 9.92 37.80 -18.59
CA LEU A 67 9.73 39.18 -18.14
C LEU A 67 8.48 39.36 -17.26
N GLU A 68 7.44 38.55 -17.47
CA GLU A 68 6.19 38.53 -16.70
C GLU A 68 6.33 37.83 -15.33
N LEU A 69 7.11 36.74 -15.31
CA LEU A 69 7.26 35.84 -14.15
C LEU A 69 8.61 35.99 -13.45
N HIS A 70 9.33 37.08 -13.68
CA HIS A 70 10.62 37.31 -13.03
C HIS A 70 10.44 37.49 -11.50
N PRO A 71 11.21 36.77 -10.65
CA PRO A 71 11.05 36.83 -9.20
C PRO A 71 11.33 38.23 -8.61
N ASP A 72 12.14 39.04 -9.27
CA ASP A 72 12.44 40.43 -8.85
C ASP A 72 11.21 41.36 -8.88
N LYS A 73 10.27 41.11 -9.80
CA LYS A 73 9.06 41.93 -9.94
C LYS A 73 7.95 41.51 -8.97
N ARG A 74 8.12 40.41 -8.22
CA ARG A 74 7.11 39.84 -7.31
C ARG A 74 7.72 39.55 -5.95
N PRO A 75 8.12 40.59 -5.19
CA PRO A 75 8.75 40.43 -3.88
C PRO A 75 7.80 39.81 -2.83
N ASP A 76 6.48 39.90 -3.01
CA ASP A 76 5.50 39.37 -2.06
C ASP A 76 5.33 37.84 -2.15
N ASP A 77 5.51 37.25 -3.33
CA ASP A 77 5.24 35.83 -3.62
C ASP A 77 6.49 35.07 -4.09
N ARG A 78 7.62 35.28 -3.41
CA ARG A 78 8.95 34.77 -3.86
C ARG A 78 8.98 33.26 -4.09
N VAL A 79 8.33 32.47 -3.22
CA VAL A 79 8.32 31.00 -3.30
C VAL A 79 7.59 30.54 -4.58
N THR A 80 6.40 31.09 -4.81
CA THR A 80 5.57 30.76 -5.98
C THR A 80 6.18 31.28 -7.28
N ALA A 81 6.73 32.50 -7.26
CA ALA A 81 7.43 33.09 -8.41
C ALA A 81 8.65 32.27 -8.81
N HIS A 82 9.46 31.83 -7.84
CA HIS A 82 10.64 30.99 -8.11
C HIS A 82 10.24 29.63 -8.68
N ALA A 83 9.23 28.97 -8.11
CA ALA A 83 8.73 27.70 -8.62
C ALA A 83 8.17 27.82 -10.06
N ASN A 84 7.46 28.90 -10.37
CA ASN A 84 6.95 29.15 -11.72
C ASN A 84 8.08 29.45 -12.71
N PHE A 85 9.10 30.19 -12.29
CA PHE A 85 10.27 30.47 -13.12
C PHE A 85 11.07 29.20 -13.44
N GLN A 86 11.26 28.32 -12.44
CA GLN A 86 11.88 27.00 -12.66
C GLN A 86 11.09 26.17 -13.67
N LYS A 87 9.75 26.11 -13.54
CA LYS A 87 8.89 25.40 -14.49
C LYS A 87 8.97 25.97 -15.90
N LEU A 88 9.01 27.30 -16.03
CA LEU A 88 9.15 27.98 -17.31
C LEU A 88 10.48 27.60 -17.98
N ARG A 89 11.57 27.65 -17.22
CA ARG A 89 12.91 27.27 -17.70
C ARG A 89 12.97 25.82 -18.17
N SER A 90 12.52 24.87 -17.35
CA SER A 90 12.52 23.45 -17.73
C SER A 90 11.64 23.17 -18.96
N SER A 91 10.53 23.91 -19.11
CA SER A 91 9.68 23.79 -20.29
C SER A 91 10.35 24.30 -21.56
N TYR A 92 11.08 25.41 -21.47
CA TYR A 92 11.86 25.93 -22.59
C TYR A 92 13.01 24.99 -22.98
N GLU A 93 13.76 24.48 -22.00
CA GLU A 93 14.85 23.51 -22.23
C GLU A 93 14.37 22.24 -22.95
N THR A 94 13.14 21.80 -22.68
CA THR A 94 12.55 20.62 -23.36
C THR A 94 12.08 20.95 -24.77
N LEU A 95 11.50 22.14 -25.00
CA LEU A 95 10.92 22.52 -26.29
C LEU A 95 11.93 23.06 -27.30
N ILE A 96 13.08 23.54 -26.84
CA ILE A 96 14.14 24.06 -27.70
C ILE A 96 14.94 22.94 -28.38
N ASP A 97 15.14 21.82 -27.68
CA ASP A 97 15.83 20.66 -28.25
C ASP A 97 14.86 19.88 -29.17
N PRO A 98 15.15 19.76 -30.47
CA PRO A 98 14.29 19.04 -31.41
C PRO A 98 14.10 17.57 -31.04
N VAL A 99 15.13 16.91 -30.47
CA VAL A 99 15.05 15.50 -30.08
C VAL A 99 14.17 15.35 -28.84
N ALA A 100 14.39 16.18 -27.82
CA ALA A 100 13.57 16.19 -26.61
C ALA A 100 12.11 16.51 -26.92
N ARG A 101 11.86 17.43 -27.85
CA ARG A 101 10.52 17.79 -28.30
C ARG A 101 9.82 16.64 -29.02
N ILE A 102 10.50 15.90 -29.89
CA ILE A 102 9.94 14.72 -30.55
C ILE A 102 9.58 13.65 -29.52
N LEU A 103 10.48 13.37 -28.56
CA LEU A 103 10.23 12.40 -27.50
C LEU A 103 9.06 12.83 -26.61
N PHE A 104 8.97 14.12 -26.30
CA PHE A 104 7.87 14.68 -25.53
C PHE A 104 6.54 14.57 -26.29
N ASP A 105 6.48 15.01 -27.54
CA ASP A 105 5.27 14.92 -28.37
C ASP A 105 4.86 13.45 -28.59
N ALA A 106 5.82 12.53 -28.74
CA ALA A 106 5.57 11.09 -28.78
C ALA A 106 5.00 10.58 -27.45
N SER A 107 5.55 11.03 -26.32
CA SER A 107 5.02 10.67 -25.00
C SER A 107 3.58 11.15 -24.82
N LEU A 108 3.24 12.35 -25.29
CA LEU A 108 1.87 12.88 -25.25
C LEU A 108 0.90 12.05 -26.11
N ARG A 109 1.36 11.55 -27.27
CA ARG A 109 0.59 10.68 -28.16
C ARG A 109 0.41 9.25 -27.64
N LEU A 110 1.34 8.77 -26.81
CA LEU A 110 1.29 7.43 -26.21
C LEU A 110 0.61 7.41 -24.83
N LEU A 111 0.53 8.56 -24.15
CA LEU A 111 -0.16 8.75 -22.88
C LEU A 111 -1.67 9.18 -22.92
N PRO A 112 -2.44 9.17 -24.04
CA PRO A 112 -3.86 9.55 -24.03
C PRO A 112 -4.73 8.76 -23.04
N ASN A 113 -4.25 7.59 -22.61
CA ASN A 113 -5.04 6.62 -21.84
C ASN A 113 -4.74 6.69 -20.33
N TYR A 114 -3.84 7.57 -19.88
CA TYR A 114 -3.40 7.56 -18.48
C TYR A 114 -4.07 8.63 -17.59
N TRP A 115 -4.63 9.70 -18.17
CA TRP A 115 -5.28 10.77 -17.38
C TRP A 115 -6.66 11.23 -17.90
N SER A 116 -7.15 10.73 -19.05
CA SER A 116 -8.40 11.22 -19.66
C SER A 116 -9.52 10.21 -19.83
N THR A 117 -9.37 8.95 -19.41
CA THR A 117 -10.55 8.09 -19.27
C THR A 117 -11.23 8.37 -17.93
N GLY A 118 -11.97 9.48 -17.89
CA GLY A 118 -13.21 9.58 -17.11
C GLY A 118 -14.27 8.67 -17.72
N VAL A 119 -13.94 7.38 -17.85
CA VAL A 119 -14.91 6.33 -18.13
C VAL A 119 -15.32 5.84 -16.75
N GLU A 120 -16.57 6.10 -16.40
CA GLU A 120 -17.19 5.86 -15.09
C GLU A 120 -17.39 4.36 -14.79
N ASP A 121 -16.45 3.52 -15.19
CA ASP A 121 -16.48 2.08 -14.94
C ASP A 121 -15.68 1.79 -13.66
N ALA A 122 -16.38 1.40 -12.60
CA ALA A 122 -15.85 1.10 -11.26
C ALA A 122 -14.70 0.07 -11.21
N ASN A 123 -14.40 -0.62 -12.32
CA ASN A 123 -13.33 -1.61 -12.42
C ASN A 123 -11.98 -1.06 -12.91
N THR A 124 -11.87 0.25 -13.23
CA THR A 124 -10.64 0.84 -13.79
C THR A 124 -10.12 2.03 -12.98
N ALA A 125 -10.09 1.92 -11.65
CA ALA A 125 -9.42 2.94 -10.82
C ALA A 125 -7.92 3.08 -11.21
N PRO A 126 -7.36 4.30 -11.29
CA PRO A 126 -5.94 4.50 -11.62
C PRO A 126 -5.03 3.67 -10.70
N TRP A 127 -3.96 3.06 -11.25
CA TRP A 127 -3.07 2.16 -10.48
C TRP A 127 -2.52 2.75 -9.16
N PRO A 128 -2.30 4.08 -9.01
CA PRO A 128 -1.87 4.64 -7.72
C PRO A 128 -2.97 4.59 -6.65
N MET A 129 -4.24 4.71 -7.06
CA MET A 129 -5.38 4.76 -6.16
C MET A 129 -5.83 3.35 -5.74
N ARG A 130 -5.84 2.38 -6.68
CA ARG A 130 -6.07 0.96 -6.34
C ARG A 130 -5.10 0.45 -5.29
N ARG A 131 -3.81 0.76 -5.44
CA ARG A 131 -2.79 0.34 -4.49
C ARG A 131 -3.03 0.91 -3.08
N ARG A 132 -3.55 2.14 -2.99
CA ARG A 132 -3.91 2.76 -1.71
C ARG A 132 -5.13 2.06 -1.08
N GLN A 133 -6.18 1.85 -1.85
CA GLN A 133 -7.39 1.14 -1.37
C GLN A 133 -7.08 -0.30 -0.95
N GLU A 134 -6.26 -1.03 -1.70
CA GLU A 134 -5.83 -2.38 -1.33
C GLU A 134 -4.95 -2.39 -0.07
N ALA A 135 -4.08 -1.40 0.10
CA ALA A 135 -3.26 -1.25 1.30
C ALA A 135 -4.13 -0.95 2.51
N GLU A 136 -5.08 -0.01 2.39
CA GLU A 136 -6.06 0.32 3.42
C GLU A 136 -6.94 -0.89 3.76
N ALA A 137 -7.43 -1.63 2.76
CA ALA A 137 -8.23 -2.83 2.97
C ALA A 137 -7.42 -3.95 3.66
N LYS A 138 -6.16 -4.16 3.28
CA LYS A 138 -5.26 -5.10 3.97
C LYS A 138 -4.98 -4.65 5.41
N GLU A 139 -4.79 -3.36 5.64
CA GLU A 139 -4.60 -2.81 6.97
C GLU A 139 -5.87 -2.98 7.83
N GLN A 140 -7.04 -2.68 7.27
CA GLN A 140 -8.32 -2.90 7.93
C GLN A 140 -8.56 -4.38 8.24
N ALA A 141 -8.26 -5.28 7.29
CA ALA A 141 -8.37 -6.72 7.50
C ALA A 141 -7.41 -7.24 8.58
N THR A 142 -6.16 -6.75 8.61
CA THR A 142 -5.21 -7.12 9.67
C THR A 142 -5.62 -6.56 11.03
N LYS A 143 -6.13 -5.31 11.09
CA LYS A 143 -6.74 -4.73 12.29
C LYS A 143 -7.95 -5.53 12.77
N ALA A 144 -8.84 -5.92 11.86
CA ALA A 144 -10.00 -6.74 12.16
C ALA A 144 -9.59 -8.12 12.68
N ARG A 145 -8.60 -8.77 12.07
CA ARG A 145 -8.05 -10.06 12.53
C ARG A 145 -7.44 -9.95 13.93
N LYS A 146 -6.66 -8.89 14.21
CA LYS A 146 -6.11 -8.63 15.55
C LYS A 146 -7.22 -8.42 16.58
N ARG A 147 -8.23 -7.58 16.27
CA ARG A 147 -9.40 -7.36 17.14
C ARG A 147 -10.18 -8.65 17.39
N ALA A 148 -10.36 -9.50 16.37
CA ALA A 148 -11.05 -10.77 16.51
C ALA A 148 -10.25 -11.76 17.39
N ALA A 149 -8.92 -11.79 17.25
CA ALA A 149 -8.05 -12.60 18.10
C ALA A 149 -8.08 -12.12 19.56
N GLU A 150 -8.05 -10.81 19.77
CA GLU A 150 -8.15 -10.20 21.11
C GLU A 150 -9.52 -10.44 21.75
N ALA A 151 -10.61 -10.32 20.99
CA ALA A 151 -11.96 -10.66 21.44
C ALA A 151 -12.09 -12.14 21.84
N LYS A 152 -11.40 -13.04 21.11
CA LYS A 152 -11.37 -14.48 21.42
C LYS A 152 -10.52 -14.81 22.65
N LEU A 153 -9.49 -14.02 22.94
CA LEU A 153 -8.75 -14.14 24.20
C LEU A 153 -9.57 -13.63 25.40
N ARG A 154 -10.34 -12.55 25.18
CA ARG A 154 -11.21 -11.94 26.19
C ARG A 154 -12.50 -12.72 26.46
N SER A 155 -12.94 -13.59 25.54
CA SER A 155 -14.06 -14.50 25.82
C SER A 155 -13.61 -15.56 26.82
N PRO A 156 -14.33 -15.78 27.94
CA PRO A 156 -13.99 -16.81 28.90
C PRO A 156 -13.90 -18.14 28.16
N SER A 157 -12.78 -18.83 28.30
CA SER A 157 -12.54 -20.11 27.64
C SER A 157 -13.48 -21.15 28.23
N ARG A 158 -14.65 -21.32 27.60
CA ARG A 158 -15.64 -22.34 27.98
C ARG A 158 -15.02 -23.72 27.76
N ARG A 159 -14.60 -24.38 28.84
CA ARG A 159 -14.02 -25.74 28.79
C ARG A 159 -15.16 -26.73 28.70
N ILE A 160 -15.06 -27.70 27.79
CA ILE A 160 -16.06 -28.75 27.62
C ILE A 160 -15.43 -30.06 28.09
N PHE A 161 -16.04 -30.70 29.08
CA PHE A 161 -15.70 -32.07 29.45
C PHE A 161 -16.76 -33.03 28.90
N VAL A 162 -16.32 -34.05 28.18
CA VAL A 162 -17.20 -35.13 27.73
C VAL A 162 -17.05 -36.29 28.69
N VAL A 163 -18.09 -36.55 29.47
CA VAL A 163 -18.13 -37.64 30.45
C VAL A 163 -18.95 -38.76 29.83
N SER A 164 -18.47 -40.00 29.90
CA SER A 164 -19.21 -41.17 29.43
C SER A 164 -19.22 -42.25 30.49
N TRP A 165 -20.35 -42.95 30.62
CA TRP A 165 -20.52 -44.01 31.60
C TRP A 165 -21.38 -45.15 31.06
N ASP A 166 -21.32 -46.28 31.76
CA ASP A 166 -22.15 -47.45 31.49
C ASP A 166 -23.40 -47.43 32.37
N LYS A 167 -24.58 -47.51 31.75
CA LYS A 167 -25.89 -47.47 32.44
C LYS A 167 -26.16 -48.71 33.27
N VAL A 168 -25.49 -49.83 32.99
CA VAL A 168 -25.72 -51.10 33.70
C VAL A 168 -25.25 -51.01 35.15
N ARG A 169 -24.28 -50.12 35.44
CA ARG A 169 -23.72 -49.94 36.78
C ARG A 169 -24.44 -48.86 37.58
N LYS A 170 -24.62 -47.68 37.00
CA LYS A 170 -25.29 -46.54 37.63
C LYS A 170 -25.74 -45.56 36.55
N ASP A 171 -26.98 -45.11 36.61
CA ASP A 171 -27.50 -44.12 35.68
C ASP A 171 -27.44 -42.74 36.34
N TYR A 172 -26.43 -41.95 35.96
CA TYR A 172 -26.29 -40.59 36.47
C TYR A 172 -27.32 -39.66 35.83
N SER A 173 -28.05 -38.93 36.67
CA SER A 173 -28.90 -37.82 36.28
C SER A 173 -28.09 -36.53 36.09
N GLU A 174 -28.69 -35.52 35.45
CA GLU A 174 -28.06 -34.21 35.25
C GLU A 174 -27.69 -33.54 36.58
N GLU A 175 -28.57 -33.65 37.58
CA GLU A 175 -28.39 -33.06 38.91
C GLU A 175 -27.24 -33.69 39.69
N GLU A 176 -27.09 -35.02 39.64
CA GLU A 176 -25.97 -35.73 40.29
C GLU A 176 -24.62 -35.39 39.65
N LEU A 177 -24.59 -35.24 38.32
CA LEU A 177 -23.40 -34.78 37.62
C LEU A 177 -23.09 -33.33 38.02
N ARG A 178 -24.12 -32.48 38.12
CA ARG A 178 -23.96 -31.09 38.53
C ARG A 178 -23.39 -30.99 39.94
N GLU A 179 -23.92 -31.75 40.90
CA GLU A 179 -23.41 -31.78 42.28
C GLU A 179 -21.96 -32.25 42.33
N PHE A 180 -21.63 -33.33 41.62
CA PHE A 180 -20.26 -33.86 41.56
C PHE A 180 -19.26 -32.84 41.03
N PHE A 181 -19.58 -32.16 39.93
CA PHE A 181 -18.67 -31.20 39.31
C PHE A 181 -18.66 -29.85 40.05
N THR A 182 -19.74 -29.45 40.72
CA THR A 182 -19.80 -28.20 41.51
C THR A 182 -18.76 -28.19 42.63
N GLY A 183 -18.35 -29.36 43.15
CA GLY A 183 -17.27 -29.47 44.14
C GLY A 183 -15.86 -29.11 43.62
N PHE A 184 -15.67 -29.07 42.30
CA PHE A 184 -14.36 -28.85 41.67
C PHE A 184 -14.32 -27.62 40.75
N VAL A 185 -15.45 -27.19 40.20
CA VAL A 185 -15.53 -26.25 39.07
C VAL A 185 -16.91 -25.58 39.02
N VAL A 186 -16.98 -24.35 38.50
CA VAL A 186 -18.25 -23.69 38.21
C VAL A 186 -18.84 -24.29 36.93
N VAL A 187 -19.93 -25.05 37.09
CA VAL A 187 -20.67 -25.67 36.00
C VAL A 187 -21.75 -24.72 35.51
N GLU A 188 -21.67 -24.30 34.25
CA GLU A 188 -22.70 -23.47 33.62
C GLU A 188 -23.87 -24.29 33.11
N ASP A 189 -23.58 -25.40 32.42
CA ASP A 189 -24.58 -26.11 31.63
C ASP A 189 -24.18 -27.58 31.41
N ILE A 190 -25.14 -28.50 31.42
CA ILE A 190 -24.92 -29.93 31.23
C ILE A 190 -25.86 -30.44 30.14
N HIS A 191 -25.28 -30.82 29.00
CA HIS A 191 -26.04 -31.43 27.92
C HIS A 191 -25.85 -32.95 27.94
N MET A 192 -26.91 -33.68 28.28
CA MET A 192 -26.92 -35.14 28.17
C MET A 192 -26.83 -35.54 26.69
N GLY A 193 -25.78 -36.30 26.36
CA GLY A 193 -25.51 -36.80 25.02
C GLY A 193 -26.32 -38.04 24.70
N TRP A 194 -26.71 -38.17 23.43
CA TRP A 194 -27.39 -39.37 22.93
C TRP A 194 -26.49 -40.61 23.07
N CYS A 195 -27.10 -41.73 23.43
CA CYS A 195 -26.44 -43.01 23.73
C CYS A 195 -25.56 -43.49 22.56
N CYS A 196 -24.26 -43.68 22.78
CA CYS A 196 -23.33 -44.22 21.77
C CYS A 196 -23.36 -45.77 21.66
N GLY A 197 -24.40 -46.42 22.18
CA GLY A 197 -24.58 -47.87 22.20
C GLY A 197 -25.68 -48.30 23.17
N ARG A 198 -26.07 -49.60 23.17
CA ARG A 198 -27.19 -50.12 23.98
C ARG A 198 -27.06 -49.82 25.49
N ASN A 199 -25.83 -49.78 26.02
CA ASN A 199 -25.56 -49.66 27.46
C ASN A 199 -24.71 -48.44 27.84
N LYS A 200 -24.40 -47.52 26.92
CA LYS A 200 -23.54 -46.36 27.21
C LYS A 200 -24.32 -45.05 27.14
N LYS A 201 -24.08 -44.16 28.11
CA LYS A 201 -24.58 -42.78 28.14
C LYS A 201 -23.39 -41.83 28.13
N SER A 202 -23.61 -40.62 27.64
CA SER A 202 -22.60 -39.55 27.67
C SER A 202 -23.25 -38.24 28.08
N ALA A 203 -22.45 -37.30 28.58
CA ALA A 203 -22.85 -35.92 28.83
C ALA A 203 -21.68 -34.99 28.45
N ARG A 204 -22.02 -33.78 27.98
CA ARG A 204 -21.08 -32.68 27.80
C ARG A 204 -21.32 -31.66 28.89
N VAL A 205 -20.34 -31.46 29.75
CA VAL A 205 -20.36 -30.50 30.84
C VAL A 205 -19.60 -29.25 30.37
N PHE A 206 -20.30 -28.13 30.32
CA PHE A 206 -19.72 -26.82 29.98
C PHE A 206 -19.34 -26.08 31.26
N MET A 207 -18.09 -25.63 31.33
CA MET A 207 -17.54 -24.96 32.49
C MET A 207 -16.89 -23.64 32.12
N VAL A 208 -16.88 -22.72 33.08
CA VAL A 208 -16.12 -21.46 33.01
C VAL A 208 -14.91 -21.61 33.92
N ALA A 209 -13.73 -21.29 33.41
CA ALA A 209 -12.56 -21.13 34.26
C ALA A 209 -12.83 -19.94 35.20
N SER A 210 -12.86 -20.17 36.51
CA SER A 210 -12.77 -19.08 37.47
C SER A 210 -11.32 -18.60 37.43
N ASP A 211 -11.12 -17.36 36.97
CA ASP A 211 -9.81 -16.70 36.96
C ASP A 211 -9.51 -16.20 38.39
N ASP A 212 -9.07 -17.11 39.27
CA ASP A 212 -8.39 -16.79 40.54
C ASP A 212 -6.86 -16.89 40.40
#